data_AF-A0A955GRL8-F1
#
_entry.id   AF-A0A955GRL8-F1
#
_cell.length_a   1.000
_cell.length_b   1.000
_cell.length_c   1.000
_cell.angle_alpha   90.00
_cell.angle_beta   90.00
_cell.angle_gamma   90.00
#
_symmetry.space_group_name_H-M   'P 1'
#
loop_
_entity.id
_entity.type
_entity.pdbx_description
1 polymer ?
#
loop_
_entity_poly.entity_id
_entity_poly.type
_entity_poly.pdbx_seq_one_letter_code
_entity_poly.pdbx_strand_id
1 'polypeptide(L)' 'MKNCDFNVLNQLIQEEKSFWRIENHYIGEARDDEEKELWESIRDIKLEQIAILTKMTKKCL' A
#
# COMPACT_ATOMS: atom_id res chain seq x y z
N MET A 1 21.64 -10.56 0.98
CA MET A 1 20.57 -9.58 1.28
C MET A 1 20.57 -9.35 2.78
N LYS A 2 20.66 -8.10 3.26
CA LYS A 2 20.59 -7.81 4.70
C LYS A 2 19.14 -7.82 5.16
N ASN A 3 18.91 -8.04 6.46
CA ASN A 3 17.54 -8.02 7.01
C ASN A 3 16.83 -6.68 6.75
N CYS A 4 17.55 -5.56 6.73
CA CYS A 4 16.98 -4.26 6.39
C CYS A 4 16.45 -4.21 4.94
N ASP A 5 17.15 -4.81 3.99
CA ASP A 5 16.75 -4.85 2.58
C ASP A 5 15.50 -5.71 2.41
N PHE A 6 15.51 -6.88 3.07
CA PHE A 6 14.35 -7.77 3.10
C PHE A 6 13.12 -7.07 3.69
N ASN A 7 13.29 -6.31 4.78
CA ASN A 7 12.18 -5.60 5.42
C ASN A 7 11.55 -4.56 4.47
N VAL A 8 12.37 -3.81 3.72
CA VAL A 8 11.87 -2.82 2.75
C VAL A 8 11.12 -3.51 1.60
N LEU A 9 11.68 -4.57 1.04
CA LEU A 9 11.05 -5.34 -0.03
C LEU A 9 9.74 -5.99 0.42
N ASN A 10 9.75 -6.62 1.61
CA ASN A 10 8.56 -7.24 2.17
C ASN A 10 7.48 -6.19 2.44
N GLN A 11 7.84 -5.03 2.99
CA GLN A 11 6.87 -3.97 3.24
C GLN A 11 6.24 -3.48 1.92
N LEU A 12 7.04 -3.26 0.88
CA LEU A 12 6.52 -2.86 -0.44
C LEU A 12 5.45 -3.82 -0.93
N ILE A 13 5.73 -5.13 -0.88
CA ILE A 13 4.79 -6.18 -1.32
C ILE A 13 3.50 -6.14 -0.49
N GLN A 14 3.58 -5.91 0.82
CA GLN A 14 2.37 -5.82 1.65
C GLN A 14 1.53 -4.59 1.30
N GLU A 15 2.16 -3.45 1.03
CA GLU A 15 1.45 -2.24 0.64
C GLU A 15 0.78 -2.38 -0.73
N GLU A 16 1.47 -2.95 -1.72
CA GLU A 16 0.88 -3.24 -3.04
C GLU A 16 -0.34 -4.16 -2.94
N LYS A 17 -0.25 -5.22 -2.11
CA LYS A 17 -1.38 -6.13 -1.86
C LYS A 17 -2.53 -5.44 -1.15
N SER A 18 -2.24 -4.57 -0.17
CA SER A 18 -3.26 -3.80 0.55
C SER A 18 -3.96 -2.81 -0.36
N PHE A 19 -3.20 -2.07 -1.17
CA PHE A 19 -3.73 -1.14 -2.17
C PHE A 19 -4.66 -1.86 -3.14
N TRP A 20 -4.24 -3.01 -3.68
CA TRP A 20 -5.07 -3.79 -4.59
C TRP A 20 -6.40 -4.21 -3.96
N ARG A 21 -6.41 -4.67 -2.70
CA ARG A 21 -7.66 -5.03 -2.01
C ARG A 21 -8.58 -3.84 -1.80
N ILE A 22 -8.04 -2.67 -1.46
CA ILE A 22 -8.83 -1.46 -1.26
C ILE A 22 -9.52 -1.05 -2.58
N GLU A 23 -8.76 -0.99 -3.66
CA GLU A 23 -9.25 -0.58 -4.98
C GLU A 23 -10.29 -1.54 -5.58
N ASN A 24 -10.09 -2.85 -5.39
CA ASN A 24 -10.92 -3.85 -6.06
C ASN A 24 -12.08 -4.36 -5.22
N HIS A 25 -12.02 -4.18 -3.89
CA HIS A 25 -13.02 -4.71 -2.97
C HIS A 25 -13.54 -3.64 -2.02
N TYR A 26 -12.69 -3.07 -1.16
CA TYR A 26 -13.19 -2.34 0.02
C TYR A 26 -13.97 -1.06 -0.32
N ILE A 27 -13.54 -0.31 -1.35
CA ILE A 27 -14.28 0.88 -1.81
C ILE A 27 -15.66 0.49 -2.38
N GLY A 28 -15.74 -0.62 -3.12
CA GLY A 28 -17.00 -1.11 -3.72
C GLY A 28 -17.92 -1.82 -2.73
N GLU A 29 -17.36 -2.34 -1.65
CA GLU A 29 -18.07 -3.06 -0.57
C GLU A 29 -18.40 -2.16 0.64
N ALA A 30 -18.09 -0.86 0.57
CA ALA A 30 -18.37 0.11 1.62
C ALA A 30 -19.88 0.18 1.94
N ARG A 31 -20.21 0.23 3.24
CA ARG A 31 -21.60 0.25 3.73
C ARG A 31 -22.27 1.61 3.57
N ASP A 32 -21.49 2.68 3.65
CA ASP A 32 -21.93 4.07 3.54
C ASP A 32 -20.81 4.96 2.95
N ASP A 33 -21.15 6.22 2.72
CA ASP A 33 -20.24 7.19 2.12
C ASP A 33 -19.05 7.52 3.05
N GLU A 34 -19.23 7.49 4.37
CA GLU A 34 -18.17 7.75 5.33
C GLU A 34 -17.10 6.64 5.30
N GLU A 35 -17.53 5.38 5.27
CA GLU A 35 -16.64 4.23 5.11
C GLU A 35 -15.93 4.26 3.74
N LYS A 36 -16.64 4.66 2.69
CA LYS A 36 -16.04 4.81 1.36
C LYS A 36 -14.95 5.87 1.34
N GLU A 37 -15.21 7.06 1.89
CA GLU A 37 -14.24 8.15 2.00
C GLU A 37 -13.01 7.72 2.82
N LEU A 38 -13.21 6.94 3.89
CA LEU A 38 -12.12 6.35 4.65
C LEU A 38 -11.25 5.43 3.77
N TRP A 39 -11.86 4.52 3.00
CA TRP A 39 -11.10 3.62 2.12
C TRP A 39 -10.35 4.36 1.01
N GLU A 40 -10.96 5.38 0.42
CA GLU A 40 -10.31 6.25 -0.57
C GLU A 40 -9.12 7.01 0.04
N SER A 41 -9.26 7.53 1.26
CA SER A 41 -8.15 8.16 2.00
C SER A 41 -7.02 7.18 2.29
N ILE A 42 -7.34 5.96 2.73
CA ILE A 42 -6.33 4.92 2.97
C ILE A 42 -5.64 4.55 1.65
N ARG A 43 -6.36 4.39 0.54
CA ARG A 43 -5.77 4.13 -0.79
C ARG A 43 -4.71 5.17 -1.14
N ASP A 44 -5.03 6.46 -0.98
CA ASP A 44 -4.12 7.54 -1.36
C ASP A 44 -2.84 7.52 -0.52
N ILE A 45 -2.97 7.27 0.78
CA ILE A 45 -1.82 7.06 1.68
C ILE A 45 -0.98 5.84 1.23
N LYS A 46 -1.63 4.75 0.78
CA LYS A 46 -0.92 3.56 0.29
C LYS A 46 -0.12 3.86 -0.98
N LEU A 47 -0.64 4.67 -1.90
CA LEU A 47 0.09 5.10 -3.10
C LEU A 47 1.36 5.86 -2.75
N GLU A 48 1.30 6.78 -1.78
CA GLU A 48 2.48 7.50 -1.30
C GLU A 48 3.51 6.56 -0.67
N GLN A 49 3.06 5.61 0.17
CA GLN A 49 3.91 4.61 0.81
C GLN A 49 4.61 3.71 -0.22
N ILE A 50 3.86 3.22 -1.21
CA ILE A 50 4.40 2.42 -2.32
C ILE A 50 5.48 3.22 -3.06
N ALA A 51 5.20 4.48 -3.43
CA ALA A 51 6.17 5.31 -4.14
C ALA A 51 7.47 5.53 -3.35
N ILE A 52 7.39 5.68 -2.02
CA ILE A 52 8.56 5.79 -1.14
C ILE A 52 9.32 4.46 -1.10
N LEU A 53 8.63 3.35 -0.85
CA LEU A 53 9.23 2.02 -0.73
C LEU A 53 9.88 1.60 -2.05
N THR A 54 9.26 1.82 -3.21
CA THR A 54 9.84 1.58 -4.54
C THR A 54 11.11 2.39 -4.78
N LYS A 55 11.21 3.62 -4.24
CA LYS A 55 12.47 4.39 -4.31
C LYS A 55 13.54 3.79 -3.41
N MET A 56 13.16 3.27 -2.24
CA MET A 56 14.09 2.64 -1.30
C MET A 56 14.62 1.30 -1.80
N THR A 57 13.81 0.47 -2.47
CA THR A 57 14.24 -0.83 -3.01
C THR A 57 15.36 -0.70 -4.03
N LYS A 58 15.48 0.43 -4.73
CA LYS A 58 16.63 0.73 -5.62
C LYS A 58 17.97 0.76 -4.89
N LYS A 59 17.98 0.97 -3.57
CA LYS A 59 19.17 0.95 -2.71
C LYS A 59 19.46 -0.44 -2.13
N CYS A 60 18.55 -1.39 -2.32
CA CYS A 60 18.67 -2.77 -1.85
C CYS A 60 19.34 -3.70 -2.89
N LEU A 61 19.62 -3.18 -4.09
CA LEU A 61 20.29 -3.86 -5.21
C LEU A 61 21.74 -3.40 -5.34
#